data_AF-A3JRF4-F1
#
_entry.id   AF-A3JRF4-F1
#
_cell.length_a   1.000
_cell.length_b   1.000
_cell.length_c   1.000
_cell.angle_alpha   90.00
_cell.angle_beta   90.00
_cell.angle_gamma   90.00
#
_symmetry.space_group_name_H-M   'P 1'
#
loop_
_entity.id
_entity.type
_entity.pdbx_description
1 polymer ?
#
loop_
_entity_poly.entity_id
_entity_poly.type
_entity_poly.pdbx_seq_one_letter_code
_entity_poly.pdbx_strand_id
1 'polypeptide(L)'
;MERLVTEFTDRGISVSTIKHAHHAFDVDQPGKDSFRHRVAGAREVVLASAYRFAIMHELRDADEPSLDDLLSKMAPVDLVLIEGYKTEHHAKIEANRAATGKDLLAPNDAKILAVASDRQPQIDRPVFDLDDTVGIADFIAVQVGL
;
A
#
# COMPACT_ATOMS: atom_id res chain seq x y z
N MET A 1 4.15 5.14 -5.74
CA MET A 1 2.76 4.90 -5.32
C MET A 1 1.83 5.99 -5.87
N GLU A 2 2.00 7.25 -5.47
CA GLU A 2 1.17 8.37 -5.93
C GLU A 2 0.96 8.41 -7.46
N ARG A 3 2.05 8.29 -8.23
CA ARG A 3 1.99 8.24 -9.70
C ARG A 3 1.09 7.12 -10.26
N LEU A 4 1.09 5.95 -9.64
CA LEU A 4 0.23 4.84 -10.05
C LEU A 4 -1.23 5.10 -9.67
N VAL A 5 -1.48 5.67 -8.50
CA VAL A 5 -2.84 6.08 -8.10
C VAL A 5 -3.40 7.09 -9.08
N THR A 6 -2.62 8.12 -9.44
CA THR A 6 -3.02 9.11 -10.45
C THR A 6 -3.28 8.45 -11.80
N GLU A 7 -2.34 7.63 -12.29
CA GLU A 7 -2.47 6.94 -13.59
C GLU A 7 -3.75 6.09 -13.67
N PHE A 8 -4.06 5.28 -12.66
CA PHE A 8 -5.29 4.47 -12.66
C PHE A 8 -6.56 5.32 -12.50
N THR A 9 -6.50 6.37 -11.69
CA THR A 9 -7.65 7.29 -11.53
C THR A 9 -7.94 8.02 -12.84
N ASP A 10 -6.92 8.45 -13.58
CA ASP A 10 -7.06 9.10 -14.88
C ASP A 10 -7.63 8.14 -15.95
N ARG A 11 -7.41 6.83 -15.78
CA ARG A 11 -8.05 5.76 -16.59
C ARG A 11 -9.50 5.48 -16.18
N GLY A 12 -10.04 6.16 -15.18
CA GLY A 12 -11.40 5.96 -14.68
C GLY A 12 -11.58 4.75 -13.76
N ILE A 13 -10.48 4.17 -13.25
CA ILE A 13 -10.48 3.05 -12.31
C ILE A 13 -10.59 3.61 -10.89
N SER A 14 -11.52 3.09 -10.09
CA SER A 14 -11.58 3.45 -8.67
C SER A 14 -10.46 2.75 -7.90
N VAL A 15 -9.64 3.53 -7.19
CA VAL A 15 -8.41 3.05 -6.55
C VAL A 15 -8.43 3.37 -5.06
N SER A 16 -8.09 2.39 -4.24
CA SER A 16 -7.72 2.60 -2.85
C SER A 16 -6.29 2.15 -2.57
N THR A 17 -5.73 2.55 -1.43
CA THR A 17 -4.36 2.19 -1.04
C THR A 17 -4.29 1.64 0.37
N ILE A 18 -3.44 0.62 0.58
CA ILE A 18 -2.99 0.19 1.91
C ILE A 18 -1.48 0.44 2.00
N LYS A 19 -1.04 1.00 3.13
CA LYS A 19 0.39 1.18 3.41
C LYS A 19 0.74 0.56 4.76
N HIS A 20 1.69 -0.37 4.76
CA HIS A 20 2.25 -0.93 5.99
C HIS A 20 3.46 -0.11 6.43
N ALA A 21 3.39 0.48 7.62
CA ALA A 21 4.49 1.24 8.22
C ALA A 21 5.17 0.44 9.33
N HIS A 22 6.49 0.31 9.28
CA HIS A 22 7.27 -0.43 10.30
C HIS A 22 7.49 0.35 11.62
N HIS A 23 6.93 1.56 11.73
CA HIS A 23 7.05 2.40 12.92
C HIS A 23 5.68 2.93 13.32
N ALA A 24 5.50 3.15 14.62
CA ALA A 24 4.32 3.84 15.14
C ALA A 24 4.16 5.17 14.41
N PHE A 25 2.97 5.40 13.87
CA PHE A 25 2.58 6.66 13.26
C PHE A 25 1.30 7.14 13.91
N ASP A 26 1.16 8.46 14.05
CA ASP A 26 -0.10 9.05 14.46
C ASP A 26 -0.76 9.73 13.25
N VAL A 27 -2.05 9.46 13.06
CA VAL A 27 -2.87 10.11 12.04
C VAL A 27 -3.35 11.47 12.55
N ASP A 28 -3.39 11.67 13.87
CA ASP A 28 -3.83 12.89 14.52
C ASP A 28 -2.68 13.53 15.33
N GLN A 29 -2.89 14.77 15.78
CA GLN A 29 -1.87 15.57 16.46
C GLN A 29 -2.20 15.76 17.95
N PRO A 30 -1.19 15.76 18.84
CA PRO A 30 -1.38 16.11 20.23
C PRO A 30 -2.10 17.46 20.40
N GLY A 31 -3.09 17.49 21.30
CA GLY A 31 -3.90 18.67 21.59
C GLY A 31 -5.22 18.77 20.81
N LYS A 32 -5.47 17.90 19.83
CA LYS A 32 -6.80 17.74 19.21
C LYS A 32 -7.72 16.91 20.10
N ASP A 33 -9.03 17.13 20.00
CA ASP A 33 -10.01 16.39 20.79
C ASP A 33 -10.03 14.90 20.43
N SER A 34 -9.91 14.57 19.14
CA SER A 34 -9.80 13.18 18.67
C SER A 34 -8.57 12.45 19.23
N PHE A 35 -7.41 13.12 19.31
CA PHE A 35 -6.23 12.59 19.99
C PHE A 35 -6.52 12.33 21.47
N ARG A 36 -7.16 13.28 22.17
CA ARG A 36 -7.55 13.11 23.58
C ARG A 36 -8.54 11.95 23.78
N HIS A 37 -9.47 11.74 22.85
CA HIS A 37 -10.40 10.59 22.90
C HIS A 37 -9.66 9.25 22.79
N ARG A 38 -8.70 9.16 21.86
CA ARG A 38 -7.84 7.97 21.70
C ARG A 38 -7.02 7.71 22.96
N VAL A 39 -6.34 8.71 23.50
CA VAL A 39 -5.54 8.56 24.73
C VAL A 39 -6.41 8.22 25.94
N ALA A 40 -7.65 8.71 26.00
CA ALA A 40 -8.60 8.40 27.08
C ALA A 40 -9.14 6.95 27.04
N GLY A 41 -8.82 6.17 26.02
CA GLY A 41 -9.16 4.74 25.94
C GLY A 41 -10.26 4.38 24.94
N ALA A 42 -10.68 5.30 24.06
CA ALA A 42 -11.61 4.97 22.99
C ALA A 42 -11.02 3.86 22.10
N ARG A 43 -11.80 2.82 21.79
CA ARG A 43 -11.38 1.76 20.85
C ARG A 43 -11.47 2.20 19.40
N GLU A 44 -12.48 3.00 19.10
CA GLU A 44 -12.67 3.61 17.79
C GLU A 44 -12.96 5.10 17.93
N VAL A 45 -12.35 5.90 17.07
CA VAL A 45 -12.59 7.34 16.99
C VAL A 45 -12.84 7.71 15.53
N VAL A 46 -14.00 8.33 15.28
CA VAL A 46 -14.40 8.80 13.95
C VAL A 46 -14.30 10.32 13.90
N LEU A 47 -13.52 10.84 12.95
CA LEU A 47 -13.55 12.25 12.57
C LEU A 47 -14.37 12.37 11.30
N ALA A 48 -15.36 13.24 11.28
CA ALA A 48 -16.20 13.44 10.11
C ALA A 48 -16.35 14.93 9.78
N SER A 49 -16.47 15.23 8.49
CA SER A 49 -16.75 16.55 7.93
C SER A 49 -17.59 16.38 6.65
N ALA A 50 -18.02 17.50 6.05
CA ALA A 50 -18.71 17.47 4.77
C ALA A 50 -17.86 16.90 3.61
N TYR A 51 -16.53 16.84 3.74
CA TYR A 51 -15.62 16.44 2.66
C TYR A 51 -15.11 15.01 2.78
N ARG A 52 -14.94 14.52 4.02
CA ARG A 52 -14.37 13.20 4.31
C ARG A 52 -14.59 12.82 5.77
N PHE A 53 -14.39 11.54 6.04
CA PHE A 53 -14.22 11.01 7.38
C PHE A 53 -12.95 10.17 7.50
N ALA A 54 -12.49 9.97 8.73
CA ALA A 54 -11.39 9.08 9.07
C ALA A 54 -11.82 8.25 10.29
N ILE A 55 -11.49 6.96 10.27
CA ILE A 55 -11.72 6.04 11.39
C ILE A 55 -10.35 5.60 11.90
N MET A 56 -10.10 5.81 13.19
CA MET A 56 -8.92 5.28 13.86
C MET A 56 -9.36 4.14 14.77
N HIS A 57 -8.79 2.96 14.52
CA HIS A 57 -9.01 1.76 15.32
C HIS A 57 -7.77 1.50 16.17
N GLU A 58 -7.93 1.52 17.48
CA GLU A 58 -6.86 1.30 18.44
C GLU A 58 -6.73 -0.19 18.76
N LEU A 59 -5.61 -0.81 18.38
CA LEU A 59 -5.36 -2.23 18.65
C LEU A 59 -5.26 -2.52 20.16
N ARG A 60 -4.68 -1.59 20.93
CA ARG A 60 -4.36 -1.80 22.35
C ARG A 60 -3.51 -3.07 22.51
N ASP A 61 -4.03 -4.06 23.20
CA ASP A 61 -3.38 -5.36 23.41
C ASP A 61 -3.75 -6.40 22.35
N ALA A 62 -4.53 -6.01 21.32
CA ALA A 62 -4.84 -6.88 20.18
C ALA A 62 -3.66 -6.97 19.20
N ASP A 63 -3.56 -8.10 18.51
CA ASP A 63 -2.59 -8.31 17.45
C ASP A 63 -2.86 -7.39 16.24
N GLU A 64 -1.82 -7.20 15.43
CA GLU A 64 -1.96 -6.50 14.16
C GLU A 64 -2.94 -7.26 13.23
N PRO A 65 -3.91 -6.57 12.62
CA PRO A 65 -4.87 -7.21 11.72
C PRO A 65 -4.16 -7.76 10.49
N SER A 66 -4.67 -8.87 9.96
CA SER A 66 -4.19 -9.40 8.69
C SER A 66 -4.51 -8.44 7.55
N LEU A 67 -3.82 -8.60 6.41
CA LEU A 67 -4.13 -7.85 5.20
C LEU A 67 -5.59 -8.05 4.77
N ASP A 68 -6.12 -9.27 4.89
CA ASP A 68 -7.51 -9.59 4.54
C ASP A 68 -8.50 -8.89 5.48
N ASP A 69 -8.20 -8.81 6.78
CA ASP A 69 -9.02 -8.06 7.74
C ASP A 69 -9.07 -6.57 7.38
N LEU A 70 -7.95 -5.98 6.96
CA LEU A 70 -7.88 -4.58 6.54
C LEU A 70 -8.63 -4.35 5.22
N LEU A 71 -8.48 -5.24 4.24
CA LEU A 71 -9.20 -5.18 2.97
C LEU A 71 -10.72 -5.22 3.21
N SER A 72 -11.19 -6.04 4.15
CA SER A 72 -12.62 -6.14 4.49
C SER A 72 -13.25 -4.85 5.03
N LYS A 73 -12.43 -3.90 5.50
CA LYS A 73 -12.86 -2.61 6.04
C LYS A 73 -12.92 -1.51 4.97
N MET A 74 -12.39 -1.75 3.78
CA MET A 74 -12.31 -0.75 2.73
C MET A 74 -13.63 -0.62 1.97
N ALA A 75 -13.88 0.56 1.41
CA ALA A 75 -14.95 0.72 0.44
C ALA A 75 -14.66 -0.14 -0.80
N PRO A 76 -15.69 -0.70 -1.46
CA PRO A 76 -15.51 -1.44 -2.71
C PRO A 76 -14.93 -0.51 -3.78
N VAL A 77 -13.84 -0.95 -4.41
CA VAL A 77 -13.15 -0.29 -5.51
C VAL A 77 -12.68 -1.34 -6.51
N ASP A 78 -12.31 -0.91 -7.71
CA ASP A 78 -11.82 -1.79 -8.78
C ASP A 78 -10.39 -2.29 -8.50
N LEU A 79 -9.56 -1.46 -7.83
CA LEU A 79 -8.16 -1.78 -7.54
C LEU A 79 -7.73 -1.31 -6.14
N VAL A 80 -7.03 -2.18 -5.40
CA VAL A 80 -6.30 -1.79 -4.19
C VAL A 80 -4.80 -1.91 -4.44
N LEU A 81 -4.08 -0.80 -4.31
CA LEU A 81 -2.62 -0.77 -4.39
C LEU A 81 -2.01 -0.86 -2.98
N ILE A 82 -1.10 -1.82 -2.79
CA ILE A 82 -0.51 -2.11 -1.48
C ILE A 82 0.96 -1.69 -1.48
N GLU A 83 1.36 -0.83 -0.54
CA GLU A 83 2.74 -0.47 -0.26
C GLU A 83 3.20 -1.16 1.04
N GLY A 84 4.09 -2.16 0.93
CA GLY A 84 4.60 -2.91 2.07
C GLY A 84 4.20 -4.37 2.01
N TYR A 85 3.87 -4.98 3.16
CA TYR A 85 3.43 -6.38 3.25
C TYR A 85 4.30 -7.39 2.46
N LYS A 86 5.63 -7.25 2.57
CA LYS A 86 6.59 -8.02 1.74
C LYS A 86 6.43 -9.53 1.88
N THR A 87 6.04 -10.00 3.06
CA THR A 87 5.86 -11.41 3.40
C THR A 87 4.49 -11.97 3.02
N GLU A 88 3.54 -11.12 2.62
CA GLU A 88 2.19 -11.57 2.24
C GLU A 88 2.16 -12.25 0.88
N HIS A 89 1.15 -13.09 0.66
CA HIS A 89 1.07 -14.00 -0.49
C HIS A 89 0.41 -13.40 -1.75
N HIS A 90 0.12 -12.10 -1.76
CA HIS A 90 -0.46 -11.41 -2.92
C HIS A 90 0.58 -11.15 -4.02
N ALA A 91 0.10 -11.02 -5.26
CA ALA A 91 0.93 -10.65 -6.41
C ALA A 91 1.55 -9.27 -6.18
N LYS A 92 2.85 -9.14 -6.40
CA LYS A 92 3.59 -7.92 -6.06
C LYS A 92 4.64 -7.55 -7.11
N ILE A 93 4.99 -6.27 -7.14
CA ILE A 93 6.12 -5.73 -7.91
C ILE A 93 7.16 -5.29 -6.91
N GLU A 94 8.39 -5.79 -7.04
CA GLU A 94 9.48 -5.38 -6.17
C GLU A 94 10.09 -4.07 -6.68
N ALA A 95 10.00 -3.00 -5.88
CA ALA A 95 10.75 -1.77 -6.14
C ALA A 95 12.15 -1.89 -5.52
N ASN A 96 13.19 -1.94 -6.36
CA ASN A 96 14.59 -2.05 -5.93
C ASN A 96 15.38 -0.81 -6.38
N ARG A 97 15.99 -0.11 -5.41
CA ARG A 97 16.82 1.08 -5.68
C ARG A 97 18.26 0.83 -5.34
N ALA A 98 19.15 1.32 -6.19
CA ALA A 98 20.57 1.19 -6.04
C ALA A 98 21.08 1.76 -4.71
N ALA A 99 20.54 2.91 -4.32
CA ALA A 99 20.91 3.59 -3.09
C ALA A 99 20.62 2.78 -1.82
N THR A 100 19.72 1.78 -1.87
CA THR A 100 19.39 0.96 -0.70
C THR A 100 20.42 -0.12 -0.41
N GLY A 101 21.23 -0.51 -1.41
CA GLY A 101 22.22 -1.58 -1.28
C GLY A 101 21.63 -2.95 -0.94
N LYS A 102 20.31 -3.15 -1.08
CA LYS A 102 19.63 -4.41 -0.76
C LYS A 102 19.54 -5.31 -1.99
N ASP A 103 19.77 -6.60 -1.77
CA ASP A 103 19.54 -7.64 -2.77
C ASP A 103 18.05 -7.76 -3.11
N LEU A 104 17.77 -8.32 -4.29
CA LEU A 104 16.41 -8.60 -4.72
C LEU A 104 15.79 -9.73 -3.89
N LEU A 105 14.51 -9.56 -3.56
CA LEU A 105 13.67 -10.61 -2.99
C LEU A 105 13.12 -11.55 -4.08
N ALA A 106 12.94 -11.02 -5.30
CA ALA A 106 12.33 -11.72 -6.42
C ALA A 106 12.90 -13.13 -6.68
N PRO A 107 14.21 -13.40 -6.63
CA PRO A 107 14.74 -14.75 -6.84
C PRO A 107 14.14 -15.82 -5.91
N ASN A 108 13.72 -15.44 -4.71
CA ASN A 108 13.22 -16.35 -3.68
C ASN A 108 11.71 -16.22 -3.41
N ASP A 109 11.00 -15.37 -4.17
CA ASP A 109 9.55 -15.16 -3.99
C ASP A 109 8.82 -15.19 -5.35
N ALA A 110 8.10 -16.29 -5.59
CA ALA A 110 7.30 -16.48 -6.79
C ALA A 110 6.10 -15.52 -6.91
N LYS A 111 5.73 -14.84 -5.82
CA LYS A 111 4.66 -13.83 -5.82
C LYS A 111 5.14 -12.48 -6.36
N ILE A 112 6.45 -12.26 -6.40
CA ILE A 112 7.02 -11.12 -7.12
C ILE A 112 6.93 -11.43 -8.61
N LEU A 113 6.07 -10.70 -9.32
CA LEU A 113 5.81 -10.93 -10.75
C LEU A 113 6.68 -10.05 -11.66
N ALA A 114 7.17 -8.93 -11.13
CA ALA A 114 8.07 -8.02 -11.83
C ALA A 114 8.95 -7.24 -10.85
N VAL A 115 10.02 -6.64 -11.37
CA VAL A 115 10.91 -5.74 -10.63
C VAL A 115 10.86 -4.36 -11.26
N ALA A 116 10.70 -3.31 -10.46
CA ALA A 116 10.93 -1.93 -10.89
C ALA A 116 12.25 -1.45 -10.28
N SER A 117 13.24 -1.05 -11.09
CA SER A 117 14.57 -0.71 -10.60
C SER A 117 15.24 0.43 -11.36
N ASP A 118 16.10 1.19 -10.66
CA ASP A 118 17.08 2.12 -11.25
C ASP A 118 18.38 1.42 -11.67
N ARG A 119 18.38 0.08 -11.64
CA ARG A 119 19.42 -0.82 -12.14
C ARG A 119 18.82 -1.75 -13.18
N GLN A 120 19.69 -2.50 -13.86
CA GLN A 120 19.29 -3.62 -14.72
C GLN A 120 19.70 -4.95 -14.09
N PRO A 121 18.95 -5.46 -13.10
CA PRO A 121 19.20 -6.79 -12.56
C PRO A 121 18.97 -7.86 -13.61
N GLN A 122 19.81 -8.89 -13.61
CA GLN A 122 19.58 -10.09 -14.41
C GLN A 122 18.65 -11.04 -13.66
N ILE A 123 17.38 -11.07 -14.08
CA ILE A 123 16.34 -11.92 -13.50
C ILE A 123 15.42 -12.48 -14.58
N ASP A 124 14.70 -13.55 -14.27
CA ASP A 124 13.76 -14.28 -15.13
C ASP A 124 12.36 -13.64 -15.21
N ARG A 125 12.23 -12.38 -14.82
CA ARG A 125 10.98 -11.64 -14.71
C ARG A 125 11.08 -10.28 -15.42
N PRO A 126 9.96 -9.66 -15.82
CA PRO A 126 9.95 -8.31 -16.35
C PRO A 126 10.65 -7.33 -15.40
N VAL A 127 11.48 -6.46 -15.98
CA VAL A 127 12.17 -5.37 -15.28
C VAL A 127 11.73 -4.05 -15.91
N PHE A 128 11.19 -3.16 -15.08
CA PHE A 128 10.78 -1.81 -15.46
C PHE A 128 11.75 -0.78 -14.88
N ASP A 129 11.89 0.35 -15.58
CA ASP A 129 12.45 1.54 -14.97
C ASP A 129 11.50 2.02 -13.85
N LEU A 130 12.04 2.53 -12.74
CA LEU A 130 11.22 3.04 -11.63
C LEU A 130 10.28 4.18 -12.03
N ASP A 131 10.65 4.93 -13.07
CA ASP A 131 9.90 6.03 -13.63
C ASP A 131 9.01 5.61 -14.81
N ASP A 132 8.98 4.34 -15.21
CA ASP A 132 8.03 3.82 -16.20
C ASP A 132 6.65 3.56 -15.61
N THR A 133 5.96 4.63 -15.19
CA THR A 133 4.64 4.52 -14.56
C THR A 133 3.61 3.88 -15.48
N VAL A 134 3.61 4.24 -16.77
CA VAL A 134 2.63 3.73 -17.73
C VAL A 134 2.85 2.24 -17.96
N GLY A 135 4.10 1.81 -18.21
CA GLY A 135 4.41 0.39 -18.40
C GLY A 135 4.11 -0.46 -17.16
N ILE A 136 4.39 0.06 -15.96
CA ILE A 136 4.04 -0.61 -14.70
C ILE A 136 2.51 -0.69 -14.53
N ALA A 137 1.77 0.38 -14.83
CA ALA A 137 0.31 0.38 -14.73
C ALA A 137 -0.33 -0.58 -15.73
N ASP A 138 0.15 -0.62 -16.97
CA ASP A 138 -0.32 -1.56 -18.00
C ASP A 138 -0.06 -3.01 -17.58
N PHE A 139 1.13 -3.28 -17.03
CA PHE A 139 1.44 -4.61 -16.50
C PHE A 139 0.49 -5.00 -15.37
N ILE A 140 0.25 -4.11 -14.40
CA ILE A 140 -0.69 -4.36 -13.29
C ILE A 140 -2.09 -4.66 -13.84
N ALA A 141 -2.60 -3.83 -14.75
CA ALA A 141 -3.94 -4.00 -15.32
C ALA A 141 -4.14 -5.39 -15.93
N VAL A 142 -3.18 -5.86 -16.74
CA VAL A 142 -3.20 -7.20 -17.33
C VAL A 142 -3.21 -8.30 -16.26
N GLN A 143 -2.43 -8.16 -15.19
CA GLN A 143 -2.36 -9.18 -14.12
C GLN A 143 -3.66 -9.29 -13.32
N VAL A 144 -4.38 -8.18 -13.15
CA VAL A 144 -5.62 -8.15 -12.35
C VAL A 144 -6.90 -8.18 -13.19
N GLY A 145 -6.79 -8.18 -14.53
CA GLY A 145 -7.92 -8.25 -15.44
C GLY A 145 -8.70 -6.94 -15.60
N LEU A 146 -8.00 -5.80 -15.53
CA LEU A 146 -8.54 -4.46 -15.80
C LEU A 146 -8.29 -4.01 -17.25
#